data_AF-A0A505DPW5-F1
#
_entry.id   AF-A0A505DPW5-F1
#
_cell.length_a   1.000
_cell.length_b   1.000
_cell.length_c   1.000
_cell.angle_alpha   90.00
_cell.angle_beta   90.00
_cell.angle_gamma   90.00
#
_symmetry.space_group_name_H-M   'P 1'
#
loop_
_entity.id
_entity.type
_entity.pdbx_description
1 polymer ?
#
loop_
_entity_poly.entity_id
_entity_poly.type
_entity_poly.pdbx_seq_one_letter_code
_entity_poly.pdbx_strand_id
1 'polypeptide(L)'
;MQITPDTVVYVDEAGAETPDHGLFAVVRFESGNRSKSPVTTTAGKGGFRWKTPDGNTVKAGNSKGAGSIAAVGFSEGGPDISPGTYQVDTVAFDITAAEKGGTLVYVDGDGVAFRWKIPSTSSGSTAAALKSALR
;
A
#
# COMPACT_ATOMS: atom_id res chain seq x y z
N MET A 1 -14.35 -8.56 -1.55
CA MET A 1 -12.95 -8.36 -2.01
C MET A 1 -12.01 -8.94 -0.97
N GLN A 2 -10.82 -9.41 -1.35
CA GLN A 2 -9.78 -9.81 -0.42
C GLN A 2 -8.53 -8.95 -0.67
N ILE A 3 -7.98 -8.34 0.37
CA ILE A 3 -6.67 -7.68 0.34
C ILE A 3 -5.65 -8.54 1.05
N THR A 4 -4.47 -8.72 0.47
CA THR A 4 -3.36 -9.47 1.09
C THR A 4 -2.04 -8.74 0.83
N PRO A 5 -1.57 -7.93 1.79
CA PRO A 5 -0.24 -7.34 1.74
C PRO A 5 0.82 -8.42 1.91
N ASP A 6 1.89 -8.35 1.12
CA ASP A 6 2.97 -9.34 1.19
C ASP A 6 4.37 -8.74 1.14
N THR A 7 4.51 -7.47 0.78
CA THR A 7 5.79 -6.79 0.68
C THR A 7 5.66 -5.35 1.16
N VAL A 8 6.66 -4.90 1.93
CA VAL A 8 6.84 -3.51 2.33
C VAL A 8 8.25 -3.06 1.98
N VAL A 9 8.39 -1.86 1.43
CA VAL A 9 9.67 -1.20 1.24
C VAL A 9 9.64 0.19 1.86
N TYR A 10 10.82 0.62 2.29
CA TYR A 10 11.06 1.95 2.84
C TYR A 10 12.10 2.61 1.93
N VAL A 11 11.75 3.74 1.34
CA VAL A 11 12.60 4.48 0.39
C VAL A 11 12.56 5.97 0.71
N ASP A 12 13.67 6.65 0.51
CA ASP A 12 13.84 8.09 0.69
C ASP A 12 13.51 8.90 -0.57
N GLU A 13 13.30 8.22 -1.70
CA GLU A 13 12.85 8.80 -2.96
C GLU A 13 12.04 7.78 -3.77
N ALA A 14 11.17 8.25 -4.66
CA ALA A 14 10.47 7.42 -5.63
C ALA A 14 10.36 8.15 -6.98
N GLY A 15 11.22 7.80 -7.94
CA GLY A 15 11.37 8.52 -9.21
C GLY A 15 11.75 9.99 -8.97
N ALA A 16 10.90 10.92 -9.40
CA ALA A 16 11.11 12.36 -9.15
C ALA A 16 10.50 12.86 -7.82
N GLU A 17 9.83 11.97 -7.07
CA GLU A 17 9.12 12.34 -5.84
C GLU A 17 10.02 12.16 -4.63
N THR A 18 9.95 13.13 -3.71
CA THR A 18 10.64 13.10 -2.42
C THR A 18 9.61 13.19 -1.30
N PRO A 19 9.81 12.47 -0.18
CA PRO A 19 8.90 12.48 0.95
C PRO A 19 9.03 13.77 1.76
N ASP A 20 7.89 14.36 2.14
CA ASP A 20 7.80 15.54 2.99
C ASP A 20 8.26 15.24 4.43
N HIS A 21 8.09 14.00 4.90
CA HIS A 21 8.53 13.54 6.23
C HIS A 21 9.81 12.70 6.21
N GLY A 22 10.47 12.61 5.05
CA GLY A 22 11.78 11.99 4.89
C GLY A 22 11.77 10.50 4.57
N LEU A 23 10.60 9.84 4.51
CA LEU A 23 10.52 8.45 4.08
C LEU A 23 9.16 8.07 3.49
N PHE A 24 9.17 7.40 2.34
CA PHE A 24 8.00 6.66 1.87
C PHE A 24 8.00 5.23 2.43
N ALA A 25 6.87 4.83 3.01
CA ALA A 25 6.51 3.43 3.21
C ALA A 25 5.60 2.99 2.06
N VAL A 26 6.09 2.09 1.20
CA VAL A 26 5.32 1.57 0.06
C VAL A 26 5.02 0.10 0.33
N VAL A 27 3.73 -0.25 0.32
CA VAL A 27 3.23 -1.60 0.53
C VAL A 27 2.66 -2.11 -0.76
N ARG A 28 3.15 -3.28 -1.21
CA ARG A 28 2.51 -4.07 -2.26
C ARG A 28 1.48 -5.00 -1.62
N PHE A 29 0.33 -5.12 -2.27
CA PHE A 29 -0.71 -6.05 -1.88
C PHE A 29 -1.39 -6.65 -3.10
N GLU A 30 -1.93 -7.84 -2.92
CA GLU A 30 -2.84 -8.46 -3.89
C GLU A 30 -4.28 -8.09 -3.52
N SER A 31 -5.06 -7.68 -4.52
CA SER A 31 -6.49 -7.46 -4.40
C SER A 31 -7.24 -8.48 -5.27
N GLY A 32 -8.08 -9.30 -4.62
CA GLY A 32 -8.76 -10.43 -5.25
C GLY A 32 -10.28 -10.35 -5.18
N ASN A 33 -10.94 -10.77 -6.26
CA ASN A 33 -12.40 -10.92 -6.29
C ASN A 33 -12.81 -12.38 -6.08
N ARG A 34 -13.26 -12.69 -4.86
CA ARG A 34 -13.80 -14.02 -4.51
C ARG A 34 -15.29 -14.21 -4.86
N SER A 35 -15.96 -13.19 -5.41
CA SER A 35 -17.38 -13.25 -5.73
C SER A 35 -17.65 -13.69 -7.16
N LYS A 36 -18.91 -13.99 -7.50
CA LYS A 36 -19.34 -14.37 -8.86
C LYS A 36 -19.57 -13.17 -9.80
N SER A 37 -19.52 -11.95 -9.27
CA SER A 37 -19.76 -10.71 -10.02
C SER A 37 -18.51 -9.82 -9.95
N PRO A 38 -18.24 -8.96 -10.95
CA PRO A 38 -17.15 -8.00 -10.86
C PRO A 38 -17.29 -7.15 -9.58
N VAL A 39 -16.16 -6.82 -8.96
CA VAL A 39 -16.11 -5.90 -7.82
C VAL A 39 -15.21 -4.74 -8.16
N THR A 40 -15.69 -3.53 -7.90
CA THR A 40 -14.86 -2.34 -7.98
C THR A 40 -14.04 -2.22 -6.70
N THR A 41 -12.72 -2.19 -6.81
CA THR A 41 -11.83 -1.99 -5.66
C THR A 41 -12.01 -0.59 -5.09
N THR A 42 -12.17 -0.49 -3.76
CA THR A 42 -12.10 0.81 -3.07
C THR A 42 -10.69 1.13 -2.58
N ALA A 43 -9.71 0.24 -2.81
CA ALA A 43 -8.31 0.45 -2.44
C ALA A 43 -7.78 1.81 -2.93
N GLY A 44 -8.09 2.17 -4.18
CA GLY A 44 -7.72 3.47 -4.78
C GLY A 44 -8.61 4.65 -4.37
N LYS A 45 -9.78 4.41 -3.74
CA LYS A 45 -10.67 5.46 -3.22
C LYS A 45 -10.35 5.86 -1.77
N GLY A 46 -9.31 5.27 -1.20
CA GLY A 46 -8.95 5.42 0.21
C GLY A 46 -9.57 4.32 1.09
N GLY A 47 -8.99 4.14 2.27
CA GLY A 47 -9.36 3.09 3.23
C GLY A 47 -8.15 2.53 3.96
N PHE A 48 -6.98 2.65 3.33
CA PHE A 48 -5.71 2.35 3.97
C PHE A 48 -5.29 3.41 5.00
N ARG A 49 -4.81 2.92 6.13
CA ARG A 49 -4.22 3.68 7.23
C ARG A 49 -2.98 2.95 7.71
N TRP A 50 -1.96 3.71 8.05
CA TRP A 50 -0.77 3.22 8.71
C TRP A 50 -0.84 3.60 10.18
N LYS A 51 -0.99 2.61 11.06
CA LYS A 51 -0.88 2.83 12.50
C LYS A 51 0.57 2.61 12.91
N THR A 52 1.24 3.70 13.24
CA THR A 52 2.65 3.76 13.62
C THR A 52 2.87 3.07 14.99
N PRO A 53 4.12 2.72 15.35
CA PRO A 53 4.43 2.11 16.64
C PRO A 53 4.03 2.96 17.87
N ASP A 54 4.08 4.29 17.76
CA ASP A 54 3.69 5.25 18.81
C ASP A 54 2.17 5.50 18.89
N GLY A 55 1.39 4.89 17.99
CA GLY A 55 -0.08 4.93 18.00
C GLY A 55 -0.69 6.00 17.09
N ASN A 56 0.12 6.83 16.45
CA ASN A 56 -0.35 7.75 15.40
C ASN A 56 -0.92 7.00 14.19
N THR A 57 -1.78 7.68 13.44
CA THR A 57 -2.43 7.09 12.27
C THR A 57 -2.22 8.00 11.06
N VAL A 58 -1.54 7.47 10.05
CA VAL A 58 -1.24 8.16 8.79
C VAL A 58 -2.16 7.65 7.70
N LYS A 59 -2.74 8.55 6.91
CA LYS A 59 -3.59 8.19 5.76
C LYS A 59 -2.70 7.87 4.54
N ALA A 60 -3.09 6.89 3.73
CA ALA A 60 -2.42 6.64 2.45
C ALA A 60 -2.48 7.88 1.54
N GLY A 61 -1.39 8.19 0.85
CA GLY A 61 -1.28 9.39 0.02
C GLY A 61 -1.41 10.69 0.82
N ASN A 62 -0.84 10.75 2.04
CA ASN A 62 -0.88 11.93 2.91
C ASN A 62 0.03 13.08 2.46
N SER A 63 0.88 12.87 1.46
CA SER A 63 1.63 13.90 0.76
C SER A 63 1.42 13.80 -0.74
N LYS A 64 1.84 14.83 -1.48
CA LYS A 64 1.80 14.81 -2.95
C LYS A 64 2.58 13.63 -3.50
N GLY A 65 3.81 13.41 -3.01
CA GLY A 65 4.67 12.31 -3.44
C GLY A 65 4.09 10.93 -3.10
N ALA A 66 3.56 10.75 -1.88
CA ALA A 66 2.92 9.48 -1.53
C ALA A 66 1.65 9.21 -2.36
N GLY A 67 0.94 10.26 -2.80
CA GLY A 67 -0.24 10.14 -3.64
C GLY A 67 0.05 9.88 -5.13
N SER A 68 1.26 10.16 -5.60
CA SER A 68 1.67 9.98 -7.00
C SER A 68 2.51 8.73 -7.26
N ILE A 69 2.85 7.95 -6.23
CA ILE A 69 3.61 6.71 -6.39
C ILE A 69 2.84 5.70 -7.26
N ALA A 70 3.43 5.39 -8.41
CA ALA A 70 2.98 4.37 -9.35
C ALA A 70 4.19 3.51 -9.77
N ALA A 71 4.46 2.44 -9.03
CA ALA A 71 5.54 1.52 -9.35
C ALA A 71 5.18 0.69 -10.60
N VAL A 72 5.97 0.83 -11.67
CA VAL A 72 5.77 0.10 -12.94
C VAL A 72 5.83 -1.41 -12.68
N GLY A 73 4.86 -2.18 -13.23
CA GLY A 73 4.75 -3.62 -12.97
C GLY A 73 4.14 -4.00 -11.62
N PHE A 74 3.77 -3.01 -10.79
CA PHE A 74 3.18 -3.22 -9.46
C PHE A 74 1.87 -2.44 -9.23
N SER A 75 1.40 -1.70 -10.25
CA SER A 75 0.18 -0.89 -10.21
C SER A 75 -0.53 -0.94 -11.57
N GLU A 76 -0.82 -2.14 -12.08
CA GLU A 76 -1.40 -2.34 -13.41
C GLU A 76 -2.90 -2.72 -13.38
N GLY A 77 -3.48 -2.81 -12.18
CA GLY A 77 -4.90 -3.10 -11.99
C GLY A 77 -5.79 -1.91 -12.35
N GLY A 78 -6.86 -2.16 -13.09
CA GLY A 78 -7.97 -1.21 -13.22
C GLY A 78 -8.81 -1.15 -11.94
N PRO A 79 -9.82 -0.24 -11.88
CA PRO A 79 -10.70 -0.18 -10.72
C PRO A 79 -11.58 -1.43 -10.57
N ASP A 80 -11.78 -2.20 -11.63
CA ASP A 80 -12.67 -3.36 -11.65
C ASP A 80 -11.90 -4.69 -11.69
N ILE A 81 -12.19 -5.55 -10.72
CA ILE A 81 -11.59 -6.88 -10.61
C ILE A 81 -12.64 -7.91 -11.07
N SER A 82 -12.32 -8.63 -12.13
CA SER A 82 -13.17 -9.68 -12.68
C SER A 82 -13.37 -10.83 -11.67
N PRO A 83 -14.50 -11.56 -11.71
CA PRO A 83 -14.72 -12.72 -10.85
C PRO A 83 -13.56 -13.72 -10.90
N GLY A 84 -13.06 -14.15 -9.74
CA GLY A 84 -12.00 -15.15 -9.64
C GLY A 84 -10.60 -14.68 -10.03
N THR A 85 -10.41 -13.39 -10.32
CA THR A 85 -9.08 -12.83 -10.64
C THR A 85 -8.50 -12.05 -9.47
N TYR A 86 -7.19 -11.82 -9.58
CA TYR A 86 -6.39 -11.01 -8.66
C TYR A 86 -5.63 -9.97 -9.46
N GLN A 87 -5.40 -8.82 -8.86
CA GLN A 87 -4.48 -7.80 -9.36
C GLN A 87 -3.49 -7.42 -8.27
N VAL A 88 -2.37 -6.85 -8.71
CA VAL A 88 -1.31 -6.37 -7.84
C VAL A 88 -1.38 -4.86 -7.83
N ASP A 89 -1.41 -4.31 -6.61
CA ASP A 89 -1.48 -2.88 -6.37
C ASP A 89 -0.43 -2.47 -5.33
N THR A 90 -0.14 -1.17 -5.28
CA THR A 90 0.66 -0.56 -4.23
C THR A 90 -0.11 0.53 -3.49
N VAL A 91 0.27 0.77 -2.25
CA VAL A 91 -0.18 1.93 -1.47
C VAL A 91 1.01 2.54 -0.76
N ALA A 92 1.09 3.87 -0.75
CA ALA A 92 2.19 4.59 -0.14
C ALA A 92 1.75 5.56 0.96
N PHE A 93 2.65 5.77 1.91
CA PHE A 93 2.53 6.67 3.03
C PHE A 93 3.81 7.46 3.18
N ASP A 94 3.68 8.75 3.51
CA ASP A 94 4.79 9.63 3.83
C ASP A 94 4.95 9.70 5.35
N ILE A 95 6.02 9.07 5.85
CA ILE A 95 6.27 8.86 7.27
C ILE A 95 7.69 9.30 7.62
N THR A 96 7.94 9.46 8.91
CA THR A 96 9.29 9.63 9.45
C THR A 96 9.98 8.27 9.63
N ALA A 97 11.31 8.28 9.81
CA ALA A 97 12.06 7.06 10.11
C ALA A 97 11.62 6.36 11.41
N ALA A 98 11.13 7.11 12.40
CA ALA A 98 10.65 6.58 13.67
C ALA A 98 9.30 5.84 13.54
N GLU A 99 8.56 6.11 12.47
CA GLU A 99 7.23 5.56 12.21
C GLU A 99 7.25 4.25 11.40
N LYS A 100 8.46 3.73 11.08
CA LYS A 100 8.65 2.42 10.43
C LYS A 100 8.02 1.28 11.24
N GLY A 101 7.50 0.29 10.52
CA GLY A 101 6.73 -0.81 11.08
C GLY A 101 5.37 -0.39 11.62
N GLY A 102 4.79 -1.20 12.51
CA GLY A 102 3.47 -0.92 13.08
C GLY A 102 2.41 -1.81 12.46
N THR A 103 1.27 -1.23 12.05
CA THR A 103 0.12 -1.96 11.52
C THR A 103 -0.46 -1.28 10.29
N LEU A 104 -0.54 -1.99 9.18
CA LEU A 104 -1.36 -1.59 8.05
C LEU A 104 -2.81 -1.93 8.38
N VAL A 105 -3.70 -0.95 8.21
CA VAL A 105 -5.14 -1.10 8.40
C VAL A 105 -5.84 -0.77 7.10
N TYR A 106 -6.78 -1.60 6.69
CA TYR A 106 -7.69 -1.32 5.59
C TYR A 106 -9.12 -1.44 6.09
N VAL A 107 -9.93 -0.40 5.85
CA VAL A 107 -11.37 -0.43 6.12
C VAL A 107 -12.08 -0.55 4.78
N ASP A 108 -12.89 -1.59 4.61
CA ASP A 108 -13.67 -1.80 3.38
C ASP A 108 -14.94 -0.92 3.34
N GLY A 109 -15.69 -1.03 2.26
CA GLY A 109 -16.92 -0.26 2.05
C GLY A 109 -18.03 -0.56 3.08
N ASP A 110 -17.97 -1.70 3.75
CA ASP A 110 -18.92 -2.14 4.78
C ASP A 110 -18.47 -1.75 6.19
N GLY A 111 -17.32 -1.06 6.32
CA GLY A 111 -16.75 -0.63 7.59
C GLY A 111 -15.94 -1.72 8.31
N VAL A 112 -15.69 -2.88 7.68
CA VAL A 112 -14.89 -3.95 8.26
C VAL A 112 -13.41 -3.60 8.16
N ALA A 113 -12.73 -3.66 9.30
CA ALA A 113 -11.32 -3.31 9.41
C ALA A 113 -10.42 -4.55 9.41
N PHE A 114 -9.56 -4.65 8.40
CA PHE A 114 -8.51 -5.65 8.25
C PHE A 114 -7.17 -5.07 8.71
N ARG A 115 -6.32 -5.89 9.34
CA ARG A 115 -5.10 -5.44 9.99
C ARG A 115 -3.95 -6.41 9.74
N TRP A 116 -2.78 -5.86 9.39
CA TRP A 116 -1.56 -6.62 9.17
C TRP A 116 -0.40 -5.97 9.91
N LYS A 117 0.39 -6.78 10.61
CA LYS A 117 1.62 -6.32 11.24
C LYS A 117 2.66 -6.04 10.16
N ILE A 118 3.28 -4.87 10.20
CA ILE A 118 4.34 -4.50 9.26
C ILE A 118 5.68 -4.40 10.01
N PRO A 119 6.76 -5.05 9.53
CA PRO A 119 8.08 -4.95 10.14
C PRO A 119 8.69 -3.57 9.90
N SER A 120 9.61 -3.14 10.76
CA SER A 120 10.34 -1.88 10.62
C SER A 120 11.44 -1.91 9.55
N THR A 121 11.65 -3.06 8.91
CA THR A 121 12.59 -3.25 7.80
C THR A 121 11.82 -3.63 6.53
N SER A 122 12.40 -3.33 5.36
CA SER A 122 11.83 -3.80 4.10
C SER A 122 11.79 -5.33 4.09
N SER A 123 10.68 -5.91 3.65
CA SER A 123 10.44 -7.36 3.71
C SER A 123 9.46 -7.79 2.62
N GLY A 124 9.42 -9.10 2.36
CA GLY A 124 8.63 -9.70 1.28
C GLY A 124 9.52 -10.15 0.13
N SER A 125 9.08 -11.19 -0.59
CA SER A 125 9.84 -11.80 -1.70
C SER A 125 10.08 -10.84 -2.86
N THR A 126 9.22 -9.84 -3.05
CA THR A 126 9.32 -8.85 -4.12
C THR A 126 9.94 -7.53 -3.67
N ALA A 127 10.50 -7.43 -2.45
CA ALA A 127 11.00 -6.17 -1.91
C ALA A 127 12.12 -5.55 -2.76
N ALA A 128 13.04 -6.36 -3.28
CA ALA A 128 14.12 -5.89 -4.15
C ALA A 128 13.57 -5.34 -5.47
N ALA A 129 12.67 -6.10 -6.12
CA ALA A 129 12.05 -5.70 -7.38
C ALA A 129 11.20 -4.43 -7.23
N LEU A 130 10.43 -4.30 -6.13
CA LEU A 130 9.65 -3.11 -5.85
C LEU A 130 10.55 -1.88 -5.63
N LYS A 131 11.66 -2.00 -4.90
CA LYS A 131 12.63 -0.90 -4.75
C LYS A 131 13.21 -0.48 -6.10
N SER A 132 13.53 -1.43 -6.97
CA SER A 132 14.02 -1.13 -8.31
C SER A 132 12.97 -0.42 -9.17
N ALA A 133 11.69 -0.78 -9.04
CA ALA A 133 10.60 -0.16 -9.78
C ALA A 133 10.20 1.24 -9.28
N LEU A 134 10.67 1.62 -8.09
CA LEU A 134 10.46 2.95 -7.50
C LEU A 134 11.60 3.93 -7.83
N ARG A 135 12.68 3.48 -8.44
CA ARG A 135 13.80 4.36 -8.82
C ARG A 135 13.56 5.02 -10.17
#